data_AF-A0A965KD33-F1
#
_entry.id   AF-A0A965KD33-F1
#
_cell.length_a   1.000
_cell.length_b   1.000
_cell.length_c   1.000
_cell.angle_alpha   90.00
_cell.angle_beta   90.00
_cell.angle_gamma   90.00
#
_symmetry.space_group_name_H-M   'P 1'
#
loop_
_entity.id
_entity.type
_entity.pdbx_description
1 polymer ?
#
loop_
_entity_poly.entity_id
_entity_poly.type
_entity_poly.pdbx_seq_one_letter_code
_entity_poly.pdbx_strand_id
1 'polypeptide(L)'
;KELAAVAEAEATLRATLEGLNEEWAILQQEAARGSSPAILIVRLSSWLERATPQAERLPEGILREARALRQNTRARLNRRYMVLTTSWVGGVLLLIAGVVYWNILKTQEEESRDRFSEASRLIELYDHPAAAVALDEFERGGLSAADQAARKAQTIPLRQRLATQNADEQRLRLEALALADRRNQSLTLSNVAETESRANKYLQEFNQVGGSLQAKLKAILPEPEGLLSACRQMLDRTRNDVATQIAVLNKAMGDDNATDLTKAAEALERLRLLLKTLTDAKDKDLDSALAAADRAELRLSGERKTIAALKGLSKAADLAGYLAALSDTAANNAGEKSDLSARASFVFT
;
A
#
# COMPACT_ATOMS: atom_id res chain seq x y z
N LYS A 1 25.97 46.22 112.10
CA LYS A 1 26.46 45.42 110.94
C LYS A 1 25.30 44.75 110.21
N GLU A 2 24.33 44.16 110.92
CA GLU A 2 23.15 43.52 110.30
C GLU A 2 22.24 44.47 109.50
N LEU A 3 21.97 45.69 110.00
CA LEU A 3 21.16 46.68 109.26
C LEU A 3 21.80 47.16 107.94
N ALA A 4 23.14 47.21 107.88
CA ALA A 4 23.85 47.58 106.66
C ALA A 4 23.82 46.45 105.62
N ALA A 5 23.96 45.20 106.06
CA ALA A 5 23.86 44.03 105.19
C ALA A 5 22.44 43.85 104.60
N VAL A 6 21.40 44.18 105.37
CA VAL A 6 20.01 44.19 104.87
C VAL A 6 19.79 45.30 103.83
N ALA A 7 20.32 46.51 104.07
CA ALA A 7 20.21 47.61 103.12
C ALA A 7 20.98 47.33 101.80
N GLU A 8 22.15 46.72 101.87
CA GLU A 8 22.91 46.28 100.69
C GLU A 8 22.20 45.15 99.92
N ALA A 9 21.57 44.21 100.63
CA ALA A 9 20.76 43.16 100.02
C ALA A 9 19.51 43.73 99.33
N GLU A 10 18.85 44.72 99.93
CA GLU A 10 17.70 45.39 99.31
C GLU A 10 18.12 46.24 98.09
N ALA A 11 19.26 46.94 98.15
CA ALA A 11 19.76 47.73 97.03
C ALA A 11 20.14 46.84 95.83
N THR A 12 20.79 45.71 96.08
CA THR A 12 21.13 44.73 95.03
C THR A 12 19.87 44.09 94.43
N LEU A 13 18.86 43.78 95.26
CA LEU A 13 17.57 43.29 94.77
C LEU A 13 16.84 44.32 93.90
N ARG A 14 16.81 45.60 94.29
CA ARG A 14 16.23 46.68 93.48
C ARG A 14 16.94 46.84 92.15
N ALA A 15 18.28 46.83 92.14
CA ALA A 15 19.07 46.88 90.91
C ALA A 15 18.78 45.68 89.99
N THR A 16 18.56 44.48 90.55
CA THR A 16 18.17 43.31 89.73
C THR A 16 16.78 43.44 89.13
N LEU A 17 15.83 44.03 89.86
CA LEU A 17 14.46 44.26 89.38
C LEU A 17 14.42 45.36 88.30
N GLU A 18 15.18 46.45 88.49
CA GLU A 18 15.34 47.51 87.50
C GLU A 18 15.97 46.97 86.21
N GLY A 19 17.04 46.18 86.32
CA GLY A 19 17.67 45.52 85.17
C GLY A 19 16.73 44.58 84.42
N LEU A 20 15.93 43.77 85.14
CA LEU A 20 14.93 42.90 84.50
C LEU A 20 13.81 43.69 83.81
N ASN A 21 13.42 44.83 84.36
CA ASN A 21 12.38 45.69 83.77
C ASN A 21 12.89 46.43 82.52
N GLU A 22 14.12 46.92 82.54
CA GLU A 22 14.79 47.51 81.37
C GLU A 22 14.98 46.47 80.26
N GLU A 23 15.46 45.27 80.59
CA GLU A 23 15.58 44.17 79.64
C GLU A 23 14.22 43.76 79.04
N TRP A 24 13.15 43.77 79.84
CA TRP A 24 11.79 43.52 79.35
C TRP A 24 11.33 44.57 78.35
N ALA A 25 11.57 45.86 78.63
CA ALA A 25 11.24 46.95 77.72
C ALA A 25 11.99 46.82 76.38
N ILE A 26 13.27 46.41 76.42
CA ILE A 26 14.06 46.12 75.22
C ILE A 26 13.47 44.93 74.45
N LEU A 27 13.09 43.85 75.13
CA LEU A 27 12.49 42.66 74.48
C LEU A 27 11.14 42.97 73.83
N GLN A 28 10.31 43.81 74.45
CA GLN A 28 9.07 44.29 73.84
C GLN A 28 9.35 45.14 72.59
N GLN A 29 10.34 46.02 72.65
CA GLN A 29 10.73 46.86 71.52
C GLN A 29 11.33 46.02 70.37
N GLU A 30 12.16 45.03 70.67
CA GLU A 30 12.73 44.09 69.70
C GLU A 30 11.64 43.21 69.05
N ALA A 31 10.61 42.83 69.79
CA ALA A 31 9.45 42.12 69.26
C ALA A 31 8.56 43.00 68.37
N ALA A 32 8.37 44.27 68.74
CA ALA A 32 7.63 45.25 67.95
C ALA A 32 8.35 45.59 66.64
N ARG A 33 9.69 45.66 66.65
CA ARG A 33 10.53 45.88 65.46
C ARG A 33 10.61 44.67 64.53
N GLY A 34 10.05 43.52 64.91
CA GLY A 34 10.02 42.33 64.06
C GLY A 34 11.39 41.65 63.92
N SER A 35 12.24 41.71 64.95
CA SER A 35 13.54 41.03 64.96
C SER A 35 13.42 39.50 64.82
N SER A 36 14.53 38.82 64.52
CA SER A 36 14.55 37.38 64.22
C SER A 36 13.84 36.57 65.32
N PRO A 37 12.75 35.84 64.99
CA PRO A 37 11.95 35.13 65.99
C PRO A 37 12.76 34.09 66.77
N ALA A 38 13.76 33.46 66.14
CA ALA A 38 14.63 32.49 66.80
C ALA A 38 15.45 33.13 67.94
N ILE A 39 16.02 34.31 67.68
CA ILE A 39 16.83 35.06 68.67
C ILE A 39 15.94 35.58 69.79
N LEU A 40 14.76 36.12 69.45
CA LEU A 40 13.76 36.56 70.43
C LEU A 40 13.28 35.42 71.35
N ILE A 41 13.03 34.23 70.80
CA ILE A 41 12.61 33.08 71.61
C ILE A 41 13.69 32.71 72.63
N VAL A 42 14.97 32.72 72.23
CA VAL A 42 16.09 32.42 73.13
C VAL A 42 16.20 33.48 74.23
N ARG A 43 16.18 34.76 73.88
CA ARG A 43 16.28 35.86 74.86
C ARG A 43 15.06 35.95 75.79
N LEU A 44 13.85 35.71 75.29
CA LEU A 44 12.65 35.61 76.12
C LEU A 44 12.71 34.40 77.07
N SER A 45 13.35 33.31 76.67
CA SER A 45 13.53 32.14 77.54
C SER A 45 14.50 32.44 78.66
N SER A 46 15.66 33.06 78.37
CA SER A 46 16.66 33.41 79.37
C SER A 46 16.20 34.54 80.31
N TRP A 47 15.37 35.47 79.81
CA TRP A 47 14.72 36.47 80.65
C TRP A 47 13.66 35.83 81.57
N LEU A 48 12.81 34.95 81.04
CA LEU A 48 11.81 34.23 81.84
C LEU A 48 12.45 33.39 82.95
N GLU A 49 13.60 32.74 82.70
CA GLU A 49 14.34 31.96 83.70
C GLU A 49 14.87 32.82 84.86
N ARG A 50 15.28 34.06 84.58
CA ARG A 50 15.74 35.02 85.60
C ARG A 50 14.60 35.73 86.32
N ALA A 51 13.47 35.94 85.65
CA ALA A 51 12.31 36.65 86.19
C ALA A 51 11.35 35.76 87.02
N THR A 52 11.26 34.44 86.74
CA THR A 52 10.41 33.51 87.50
C THR A 52 10.68 33.46 89.01
N PRO A 53 11.92 33.46 89.54
CA PRO A 53 12.15 33.47 90.98
C PRO A 53 11.76 34.80 91.67
N GLN A 54 11.53 35.87 90.90
CA GLN A 54 11.17 37.20 91.42
C GLN A 54 9.70 37.55 91.15
N ALA A 55 8.86 36.56 90.86
CA ALA A 55 7.47 36.72 90.41
C ALA A 55 6.60 37.58 91.32
N GLU A 56 6.79 37.52 92.63
CA GLU A 56 5.99 38.26 93.63
C GLU A 56 6.35 39.75 93.71
N ARG A 57 7.49 40.17 93.16
CA ARG A 57 8.04 41.54 93.25
C ARG A 57 8.06 42.27 91.91
N LEU A 58 7.78 41.57 90.83
CA LEU A 58 7.64 42.14 89.50
C LEU A 58 6.23 42.73 89.31
N PRO A 59 6.06 43.74 88.44
CA PRO A 59 4.75 44.27 88.12
C PRO A 59 3.78 43.16 87.68
N GLU A 60 2.53 43.25 88.15
CA GLU A 60 1.52 42.24 87.90
C GLU A 60 1.33 42.00 86.40
N GLY A 61 1.28 40.72 85.99
CA GLY A 61 0.99 40.32 84.61
C GLY A 61 2.18 40.24 83.65
N ILE A 62 3.36 40.78 83.97
CA ILE A 62 4.52 40.78 83.05
C ILE A 62 4.95 39.34 82.67
N LEU A 63 4.98 38.41 83.63
CA LEU A 63 5.33 37.01 83.34
C LEU A 63 4.32 36.33 82.41
N ARG A 64 3.04 36.72 82.47
CA ARG A 64 2.00 36.21 81.57
C ARG A 64 2.19 36.79 80.17
N GLU A 65 2.47 38.07 80.05
CA GLU A 65 2.76 38.74 78.78
C GLU A 65 4.02 38.19 78.11
N ALA A 66 5.09 37.97 78.86
CA ALA A 66 6.32 37.39 78.35
C ALA A 66 6.12 35.95 77.84
N ARG A 67 5.34 35.13 78.53
CA ARG A 67 4.96 33.78 78.06
C ARG A 67 4.08 33.84 76.81
N ALA A 68 3.11 34.76 76.76
CA ALA A 68 2.25 34.95 75.60
C ALA A 68 3.05 35.45 74.38
N LEU A 69 4.01 36.36 74.58
CA LEU A 69 4.90 36.86 73.54
C LEU A 69 5.80 35.74 72.98
N ARG A 70 6.33 34.87 73.85
CA ARG A 70 7.10 33.68 73.45
C ARG A 70 6.25 32.68 72.65
N GLN A 71 5.00 32.45 73.04
CA GLN A 71 4.09 31.57 72.30
C GLN A 71 3.72 32.15 70.93
N ASN A 72 3.44 33.45 70.86
CA ASN A 72 3.13 34.14 69.60
C ASN A 72 4.33 34.13 68.64
N THR A 73 5.55 34.38 69.13
CA THR A 73 6.77 34.32 68.30
C THR A 73 7.05 32.90 67.79
N ARG A 74 6.85 31.86 68.62
CA ARG A 74 6.91 30.45 68.19
C ARG A 74 5.87 30.12 67.12
N ALA A 75 4.62 30.56 67.29
CA ALA A 75 3.57 30.33 66.31
C ALA A 75 3.86 31.00 64.95
N ARG A 76 4.36 32.25 64.97
CA ARG A 76 4.78 32.96 63.75
C ARG A 76 5.91 32.24 63.03
N LEU A 77 6.90 31.77 63.78
CA LEU A 77 8.04 31.03 63.23
C LEU A 77 7.59 29.71 62.59
N ASN A 78 6.75 28.93 63.28
CA ASN A 78 6.21 27.67 62.76
C ASN A 78 5.39 27.89 61.48
N ARG A 79 4.56 28.94 61.43
CA ARG A 79 3.78 29.28 60.23
C ARG A 79 4.70 29.61 59.04
N ARG A 80 5.80 30.33 59.25
CA ARG A 80 6.77 30.63 58.18
C ARG A 80 7.46 29.38 57.66
N TYR A 81 7.90 28.49 58.55
CA TYR A 81 8.51 27.22 58.15
C TYR A 81 7.51 26.31 57.44
N MET A 82 6.26 26.25 57.91
CA MET A 82 5.22 25.46 57.25
C MET A 82 4.96 25.96 55.83
N VAL A 83 4.82 27.27 55.62
CA VAL A 83 4.62 27.83 54.26
C VAL A 83 5.84 27.62 53.37
N LEU A 84 7.05 27.79 53.91
CA LEU A 84 8.27 27.57 53.14
C LEU A 84 8.40 26.10 52.71
N THR A 85 8.17 25.16 53.64
CA THR A 85 8.27 23.73 53.37
C THR A 85 7.18 23.24 52.44
N THR A 86 5.92 23.66 52.61
CA THR A 86 4.85 23.27 51.68
C THR A 86 5.01 23.88 50.30
N SER A 87 5.48 25.13 50.21
CA SER A 87 5.82 25.77 48.93
C SER A 87 6.96 25.04 48.22
N TRP A 88 8.02 24.69 48.96
CA TRP A 88 9.15 23.97 48.40
C TRP A 88 8.78 22.57 47.95
N VAL A 89 8.06 21.81 48.78
CA VAL A 89 7.55 20.47 48.43
C VAL A 89 6.61 20.55 47.22
N GLY A 90 5.70 21.53 47.18
CA GLY A 90 4.81 21.74 46.05
C GLY A 90 5.56 22.06 44.75
N GLY A 91 6.58 22.92 44.82
CA GLY A 91 7.44 23.24 43.69
C GLY A 91 8.22 22.03 43.18
N VAL A 92 8.80 21.24 44.08
CA VAL A 92 9.51 20.00 43.72
C VAL A 92 8.56 18.98 43.10
N LEU A 93 7.36 18.80 43.65
CA LEU A 93 6.35 17.90 43.08
C LEU A 93 5.90 18.34 41.68
N LEU A 94 5.71 19.64 41.45
CA LEU A 94 5.39 20.16 40.11
C LEU A 94 6.52 19.94 39.11
N LEU A 95 7.78 20.10 39.53
CA LEU A 95 8.93 19.78 38.67
C LEU A 95 8.98 18.30 38.33
N ILE A 96 8.81 17.42 39.31
CA ILE A 96 8.77 15.96 39.09
C ILE A 96 7.61 15.60 38.15
N ALA A 97 6.42 16.14 38.39
CA ALA A 97 5.25 15.91 37.54
C ALA A 97 5.50 16.38 36.10
N GLY A 98 6.14 17.54 35.92
CA GLY A 98 6.52 18.06 34.60
C GLY A 98 7.52 17.15 33.88
N VAL A 99 8.54 16.65 34.57
CA VAL A 99 9.54 15.72 34.00
C VAL A 99 8.89 14.38 33.64
N VAL A 100 8.04 13.83 34.51
CA VAL A 100 7.32 12.57 34.23
C VAL A 100 6.39 12.75 33.03
N TYR A 101 5.63 13.84 32.99
CA TYR A 101 4.75 14.15 31.86
C TYR A 101 5.53 14.28 30.55
N TRP A 102 6.65 15.00 30.56
CA TRP A 102 7.53 15.12 29.40
C TRP A 102 8.08 13.77 28.93
N ASN A 103 8.50 12.91 29.86
CA ASN A 103 9.00 11.59 29.52
C ASN A 103 7.92 10.72 28.86
N ILE A 104 6.70 10.72 29.41
CA ILE A 104 5.56 10.00 28.83
C ILE A 104 5.27 10.52 27.42
N LEU A 105 5.33 11.85 27.21
CA LEU A 105 5.11 12.45 25.90
C LEU A 105 6.17 11.97 24.89
N LYS A 106 7.44 11.92 25.31
CA LYS A 106 8.55 11.49 24.47
C LYS A 106 8.48 9.99 24.13
N THR A 107 8.18 9.13 25.11
CA THR A 107 8.02 7.68 24.86
C THR A 107 6.85 7.41 23.93
N GLN A 108 5.75 8.15 24.05
CA GLN A 108 4.63 8.01 23.12
C GLN A 108 4.95 8.51 21.72
N GLU A 109 5.79 9.55 21.59
CA GLU A 109 6.24 10.01 20.29
C GLU A 109 7.11 8.95 19.59
N GLU A 110 8.05 8.34 20.33
CA GLU A 110 8.88 7.23 19.84
C GLU A 110 8.02 6.02 19.42
N GLU A 111 7.12 5.56 20.29
CA GLU A 111 6.20 4.46 19.96
C GLU A 111 5.31 4.78 18.75
N SER A 112 4.85 6.03 18.61
CA SER A 112 4.01 6.43 17.47
C SER A 112 4.78 6.40 16.16
N ARG A 113 6.06 6.77 16.17
CA ARG A 113 6.95 6.69 14.99
C ARG A 113 7.22 5.24 14.62
N ASP A 114 7.47 4.40 15.61
CA ASP A 114 7.70 2.97 15.41
C ASP A 114 6.45 2.31 14.79
N ARG A 115 5.25 2.57 15.33
CA ARG A 115 3.98 2.05 14.77
C ARG A 115 3.70 2.57 13.35
N PHE A 116 4.02 3.83 13.07
CA PHE A 116 3.89 4.38 11.72
C PHE A 116 4.86 3.73 10.73
N SER A 117 6.09 3.46 11.17
CA SER A 117 7.09 2.74 10.38
C SER A 117 6.69 1.29 10.13
N GLU A 118 6.09 0.63 11.13
CA GLU A 118 5.54 -0.71 11.02
C GLU A 118 4.38 -0.76 10.02
N ALA A 119 3.43 0.18 10.11
CA ALA A 119 2.36 0.31 9.13
C ALA A 119 2.89 0.52 7.70
N SER A 120 3.93 1.35 7.55
CA SER A 120 4.60 1.57 6.27
C SER A 120 5.25 0.30 5.73
N ARG A 121 5.92 -0.48 6.60
CA ARG A 121 6.53 -1.76 6.25
C ARG A 121 5.49 -2.81 5.85
N LEU A 122 4.33 -2.84 6.51
CA LEU A 122 3.23 -3.76 6.17
C LEU A 122 2.65 -3.45 4.78
N ILE A 123 2.60 -2.16 4.39
CA ILE A 123 2.22 -1.73 3.04
C ILE A 123 3.25 -2.20 2.00
N GLU A 124 4.54 -2.13 2.31
CA GLU A 124 5.61 -2.65 1.44
C GLU A 124 5.54 -4.18 1.31
N LEU A 125 5.16 -4.88 2.38
CA LEU A 125 4.98 -6.34 2.40
C LEU A 125 3.67 -6.81 1.75
N TYR A 126 2.84 -5.90 1.22
CA TYR A 126 1.52 -6.20 0.63
C TYR A 126 0.53 -6.88 1.61
N ASP A 127 0.72 -6.72 2.92
CA ASP A 127 -0.24 -7.21 3.93
C ASP A 127 -1.31 -6.16 4.22
N HIS A 128 -2.22 -5.99 3.26
CA HIS A 128 -3.26 -4.96 3.30
C HIS A 128 -4.18 -4.99 4.54
N PRO A 129 -4.66 -6.14 5.07
CA PRO A 129 -5.51 -6.14 6.26
C PRO A 129 -4.73 -5.71 7.51
N ALA A 130 -3.51 -6.20 7.71
CA ALA A 130 -2.68 -5.80 8.84
C ALA A 130 -2.28 -4.32 8.77
N ALA A 131 -1.93 -3.83 7.57
CA ALA A 131 -1.61 -2.42 7.34
C ALA A 131 -2.79 -1.49 7.63
N ALA A 132 -4.02 -1.87 7.26
CA ALA A 132 -5.21 -1.07 7.56
C ALA A 132 -5.46 -0.95 9.07
N VAL A 133 -5.32 -2.06 9.80
CA VAL A 133 -5.47 -2.08 11.27
C VAL A 133 -4.38 -1.23 11.94
N ALA A 134 -3.12 -1.36 11.51
CA ALA A 134 -2.01 -0.57 12.05
C ALA A 134 -2.19 0.94 11.82
N LEU A 135 -2.70 1.35 10.66
CA LEU A 135 -3.02 2.76 10.38
C LEU A 135 -4.18 3.27 11.27
N ASP A 136 -5.23 2.47 11.47
CA ASP A 136 -6.34 2.82 12.36
C ASP A 136 -5.87 2.96 13.82
N GLU A 137 -4.98 2.09 14.28
CA GLU A 137 -4.40 2.16 15.62
C GLU A 137 -3.52 3.41 15.81
N PHE A 138 -2.73 3.77 14.80
CA PHE A 138 -1.93 5.00 14.81
C PHE A 138 -2.82 6.25 14.92
N GLU A 139 -3.92 6.31 14.15
CA GLU A 139 -4.88 7.42 14.18
C GLU A 139 -5.59 7.54 15.54
N ARG A 140 -5.92 6.42 16.19
CA ARG A 140 -6.56 6.40 17.52
C ARG A 140 -5.62 6.79 18.65
N GLY A 141 -4.31 6.66 18.48
CA GLY A 141 -3.33 6.95 19.54
C GLY A 141 -3.10 8.43 19.86
N GLY A 142 -3.83 9.37 19.27
CA GLY A 142 -3.68 10.80 19.55
C GLY A 142 -4.30 11.21 20.89
N LEU A 143 -3.54 11.95 21.70
CA LEU A 143 -3.93 12.43 23.04
C LEU A 143 -4.99 13.54 23.00
N SER A 144 -4.98 14.35 21.94
CA SER A 144 -5.95 15.43 21.72
C SER A 144 -6.62 15.31 20.36
N ALA A 145 -7.76 16.00 20.19
CA ALA A 145 -8.45 16.07 18.90
C ALA A 145 -7.58 16.68 17.78
N ALA A 146 -6.71 17.64 18.14
CA ALA A 146 -5.76 18.24 17.22
C ALA A 146 -4.68 17.23 16.80
N ASP A 147 -4.15 16.44 17.73
CA ASP A 147 -3.16 15.40 17.43
C ASP A 147 -3.76 14.28 16.56
N GLN A 148 -5.00 13.88 16.84
CA GLN A 148 -5.71 12.89 16.01
C GLN A 148 -5.92 13.42 14.59
N ALA A 149 -6.26 14.70 14.42
CA ALA A 149 -6.38 15.32 13.10
C ALA A 149 -5.04 15.40 12.37
N ALA A 150 -3.96 15.74 13.08
CA ALA A 150 -2.61 15.76 12.51
C ALA A 150 -2.13 14.37 12.08
N ARG A 151 -2.38 13.34 12.91
CA ARG A 151 -2.06 11.94 12.58
C ARG A 151 -2.87 11.44 11.38
N LYS A 152 -4.16 11.75 11.30
CA LYS A 152 -4.98 11.47 10.12
C LYS A 152 -4.42 12.14 8.87
N ALA A 153 -3.95 13.38 8.95
CA ALA A 153 -3.33 14.04 7.81
C ALA A 153 -2.05 13.33 7.36
N GLN A 154 -1.26 12.79 8.29
CA GLN A 154 -0.04 12.02 7.99
C GLN A 154 -0.32 10.64 7.37
N THR A 155 -1.45 9.99 7.70
CA THR A 155 -1.82 8.66 7.16
C THR A 155 -2.49 8.73 5.78
N ILE A 156 -2.98 9.89 5.33
CA ILE A 156 -3.61 10.08 4.01
C ILE A 156 -2.81 9.44 2.85
N PRO A 157 -1.51 9.76 2.65
CA PRO A 157 -0.75 9.21 1.51
C PRO A 157 -0.60 7.68 1.60
N LEU A 158 -0.44 7.14 2.81
CA LEU A 158 -0.35 5.69 3.02
C LEU A 158 -1.70 5.00 2.74
N ARG A 159 -2.82 5.60 3.17
CA ARG A 159 -4.15 5.08 2.84
C ARG A 159 -4.47 5.15 1.35
N GLN A 160 -4.05 6.21 0.67
CA GLN A 160 -4.18 6.29 -0.79
C GLN A 160 -3.41 5.16 -1.49
N ARG A 161 -2.16 4.91 -1.08
CA ARG A 161 -1.37 3.79 -1.59
C ARG A 161 -2.00 2.43 -1.29
N LEU A 162 -2.51 2.24 -0.08
CA LEU A 162 -3.19 1.00 0.32
C LEU A 162 -4.47 0.79 -0.49
N ALA A 163 -5.23 1.85 -0.77
CA ALA A 163 -6.43 1.78 -1.61
C ALA A 163 -6.10 1.42 -3.06
N THR A 164 -5.05 2.00 -3.65
CA THR A 164 -4.61 1.65 -5.01
C THR A 164 -4.12 0.20 -5.06
N GLN A 165 -3.31 -0.23 -4.09
CA GLN A 165 -2.83 -1.62 -4.03
C GLN A 165 -3.99 -2.62 -3.85
N ASN A 166 -4.99 -2.30 -3.02
CA ASN A 166 -6.18 -3.15 -2.87
C ASN A 166 -6.99 -3.27 -4.16
N ALA A 167 -7.12 -2.18 -4.92
CA ALA A 167 -7.80 -2.20 -6.21
C ALA A 167 -7.04 -3.09 -7.22
N ASP A 168 -5.72 -2.97 -7.25
CA ASP A 168 -4.85 -3.80 -8.09
C ASP A 168 -4.90 -5.28 -7.66
N GLU A 169 -4.92 -5.58 -6.36
CA GLU A 169 -5.10 -6.94 -5.84
C GLU A 169 -6.44 -7.54 -6.27
N GLN A 170 -7.53 -6.79 -6.12
CA GLN A 170 -8.86 -7.25 -6.52
C GLN A 170 -8.92 -7.52 -8.02
N ARG A 171 -8.35 -6.63 -8.84
CA ARG A 171 -8.25 -6.83 -10.28
C ARG A 171 -7.48 -8.10 -10.61
N LEU A 172 -6.30 -8.30 -10.02
CA LEU A 172 -5.48 -9.50 -10.24
C LEU A 172 -6.19 -10.79 -9.80
N ARG A 173 -6.94 -10.75 -8.69
CA ARG A 173 -7.74 -11.91 -8.25
C ARG A 173 -8.85 -12.25 -9.24
N LEU A 174 -9.57 -11.25 -9.75
CA LEU A 174 -10.60 -11.46 -10.77
C LEU A 174 -10.00 -11.99 -12.07
N GLU A 175 -8.85 -11.48 -12.48
CA GLU A 175 -8.11 -11.99 -13.64
C GLU A 175 -7.64 -13.43 -13.43
N ALA A 176 -7.12 -13.77 -12.24
CA ALA A 176 -6.72 -15.14 -11.88
C ALA A 176 -7.91 -16.11 -11.91
N LEU A 177 -9.06 -15.71 -11.38
CA LEU A 177 -10.30 -16.49 -11.43
C LEU A 177 -10.77 -16.69 -12.88
N ALA A 178 -10.78 -15.63 -13.69
CA ALA A 178 -11.15 -15.72 -15.09
C ALA A 178 -10.21 -16.65 -15.87
N LEU A 179 -8.91 -16.66 -15.57
CA LEU A 179 -7.95 -17.58 -16.17
C LEU A 179 -8.16 -19.03 -15.68
N ALA A 180 -8.47 -19.24 -14.39
CA ALA A 180 -8.80 -20.54 -13.85
C ALA A 180 -10.08 -21.12 -14.47
N ASP A 181 -11.13 -20.31 -14.62
CA ASP A 181 -12.37 -20.70 -15.28
C ASP A 181 -12.14 -21.06 -16.75
N ARG A 182 -11.30 -20.30 -17.46
CA ARG A 182 -10.92 -20.61 -18.85
C ARG A 182 -10.11 -21.89 -18.97
N ARG A 183 -9.23 -22.19 -18.00
CA ARG A 183 -8.55 -23.49 -17.91
C ARG A 183 -9.57 -24.63 -17.80
N ASN A 184 -10.62 -24.44 -17.01
CA ASN A 184 -11.67 -25.44 -16.81
C ASN A 184 -12.59 -25.61 -18.03
N GLN A 185 -12.83 -24.55 -18.79
CA GLN A 185 -13.71 -24.57 -19.99
C GLN A 185 -13.05 -25.17 -21.24
N SER A 186 -11.81 -25.68 -21.13
CA SER A 186 -10.94 -26.14 -22.22
C SER A 186 -10.55 -25.04 -23.21
N LEU A 187 -9.28 -25.05 -23.64
CA LEU A 187 -8.76 -24.07 -24.58
C LEU A 187 -9.30 -24.36 -25.99
N THR A 188 -9.85 -23.34 -26.66
CA THR A 188 -10.31 -23.41 -28.05
C THR A 188 -9.51 -22.45 -28.93
N LEU A 189 -9.41 -22.77 -30.23
CA LEU A 189 -8.65 -21.98 -31.22
C LEU A 189 -9.05 -20.49 -31.27
N SER A 190 -10.33 -20.17 -31.02
CA SER A 190 -10.81 -18.78 -30.99
C SER A 190 -10.33 -17.99 -29.77
N ASN A 191 -10.01 -18.68 -28.66
CA ASN A 191 -9.77 -18.06 -27.36
C ASN A 191 -8.30 -18.13 -26.93
N VAL A 192 -7.49 -19.01 -27.55
CA VAL A 192 -6.08 -19.24 -27.19
C VAL A 192 -5.27 -17.94 -27.21
N ALA A 193 -5.39 -17.14 -28.27
CA ALA A 193 -4.68 -15.87 -28.44
C ALA A 193 -4.95 -14.90 -27.29
N GLU A 194 -6.23 -14.72 -26.95
CA GLU A 194 -6.65 -13.81 -25.89
C GLU A 194 -6.21 -14.33 -24.52
N THR A 195 -6.31 -15.65 -24.29
CA THR A 195 -5.84 -16.27 -23.04
C THR A 195 -4.34 -16.18 -22.87
N GLU A 196 -3.55 -16.33 -23.94
CA GLU A 196 -2.11 -16.22 -23.88
C GLU A 196 -1.68 -14.78 -23.56
N SER A 197 -2.29 -13.79 -24.22
CA SER A 197 -2.01 -12.38 -23.95
C SER A 197 -2.36 -12.00 -22.50
N ARG A 198 -3.54 -12.41 -22.03
CA ARG A 198 -4.01 -12.13 -20.66
C ARG A 198 -3.15 -12.86 -19.62
N ALA A 199 -2.80 -14.13 -19.84
CA ALA A 199 -1.96 -14.90 -18.94
C ALA A 199 -0.50 -14.37 -18.90
N ASN A 200 0.05 -13.91 -20.02
CA ASN A 200 1.38 -13.27 -20.05
C ASN A 200 1.37 -11.94 -19.27
N LYS A 201 0.36 -11.10 -19.45
CA LYS A 201 0.20 -9.86 -18.68
C LYS A 201 0.05 -10.14 -17.19
N TYR A 202 -0.82 -11.09 -16.85
CA TYR A 202 -1.01 -11.53 -15.48
C TYR A 202 0.29 -12.02 -14.84
N LEU A 203 1.12 -12.80 -15.56
CA LEU A 203 2.42 -13.23 -15.02
C LEU A 203 3.41 -12.08 -14.81
N GLN A 204 3.43 -11.09 -15.71
CA GLN A 204 4.29 -9.91 -15.55
C GLN A 204 3.89 -9.12 -14.29
N GLU A 205 2.59 -8.91 -14.10
CA GLU A 205 2.05 -8.22 -12.92
C GLU A 205 2.25 -9.09 -11.65
N PHE A 206 2.01 -10.40 -11.71
CA PHE A 206 2.23 -11.34 -10.62
C PHE A 206 3.69 -11.33 -10.10
N ASN A 207 4.66 -11.25 -10.99
CA ASN A 207 6.09 -11.20 -10.63
C ASN A 207 6.50 -9.86 -9.99
N GLN A 208 5.73 -8.79 -10.20
CA GLN A 208 5.99 -7.48 -9.60
C GLN A 208 5.36 -7.31 -8.22
N VAL A 209 4.45 -8.21 -7.84
CA VAL A 209 3.69 -8.11 -6.60
C VAL A 209 4.41 -8.82 -5.44
N GLY A 210 4.25 -8.31 -4.22
CA GLY A 210 4.87 -8.85 -3.01
C GLY A 210 4.48 -10.29 -2.68
N GLY A 211 5.36 -10.99 -1.93
CA GLY A 211 5.25 -12.43 -1.67
C GLY A 211 3.96 -12.89 -0.98
N SER A 212 3.34 -12.04 -0.15
CA SER A 212 2.08 -12.32 0.54
C SER A 212 0.90 -12.46 -0.44
N LEU A 213 0.81 -11.54 -1.39
CA LEU A 213 -0.23 -11.50 -2.42
C LEU A 213 0.04 -12.55 -3.50
N GLN A 214 1.32 -12.82 -3.82
CA GLN A 214 1.69 -13.98 -4.65
C GLN A 214 1.20 -15.31 -4.05
N ALA A 215 1.33 -15.51 -2.74
CA ALA A 215 0.84 -16.74 -2.09
C ALA A 215 -0.69 -16.88 -2.21
N LYS A 216 -1.44 -15.78 -2.01
CA LYS A 216 -2.90 -15.76 -2.18
C LYS A 216 -3.32 -16.05 -3.63
N LEU A 217 -2.62 -15.48 -4.60
CA LEU A 217 -2.89 -15.71 -6.02
C LEU A 217 -2.53 -17.13 -6.46
N LYS A 218 -1.42 -17.71 -5.97
CA LYS A 218 -1.07 -19.12 -6.20
C LYS A 218 -2.13 -20.10 -5.66
N ALA A 219 -2.83 -19.74 -4.59
CA ALA A 219 -3.93 -20.58 -4.09
C ALA A 219 -5.12 -20.63 -5.06
N ILE A 220 -5.34 -19.57 -5.84
CA ILE A 220 -6.42 -19.48 -6.85
C ILE A 220 -5.97 -20.14 -8.16
N LEU A 221 -4.76 -19.80 -8.62
CA LEU A 221 -4.18 -20.30 -9.86
C LEU A 221 -2.79 -20.92 -9.56
N PRO A 222 -2.73 -22.23 -9.24
CA PRO A 222 -1.49 -22.88 -8.79
C PRO A 222 -0.41 -22.97 -9.88
N GLU A 223 -0.80 -23.02 -11.16
CA GLU A 223 0.13 -23.15 -12.30
C GLU A 223 -0.24 -22.19 -13.45
N PRO A 224 0.08 -20.90 -13.33
CA PRO A 224 -0.12 -19.94 -14.42
C PRO A 224 0.82 -20.23 -15.61
N GLU A 225 2.04 -20.70 -15.34
CA GLU A 225 3.01 -21.09 -16.38
C GLU A 225 2.56 -22.34 -17.14
N GLY A 226 1.89 -23.28 -16.46
CA GLY A 226 1.30 -24.46 -17.08
C GLY A 226 0.23 -24.08 -18.12
N LEU A 227 -0.61 -23.09 -17.80
CA LEU A 227 -1.62 -22.56 -18.73
C LEU A 227 -0.97 -21.93 -19.96
N LEU A 228 0.08 -21.11 -19.78
CA LEU A 228 0.83 -20.56 -20.90
C LEU A 228 1.53 -21.64 -21.75
N SER A 229 2.09 -22.67 -21.12
CA SER A 229 2.70 -23.78 -21.84
C SER A 229 1.67 -24.53 -22.70
N ALA A 230 0.45 -24.72 -22.19
CA ALA A 230 -0.64 -25.33 -22.92
C ALA A 230 -1.12 -24.44 -24.09
N CYS A 231 -1.21 -23.12 -23.88
CA CYS A 231 -1.49 -22.16 -24.96
C CYS A 231 -0.41 -22.20 -26.04
N ARG A 232 0.87 -22.16 -25.66
CA ARG A 232 2.00 -22.24 -26.61
C ARG A 232 2.01 -23.55 -27.37
N GLN A 233 1.77 -24.68 -26.71
CA GLN A 233 1.68 -25.98 -27.37
C GLN A 233 0.54 -26.02 -28.39
N MET A 234 -0.61 -25.40 -28.09
CA MET A 234 -1.72 -25.29 -29.04
C MET A 234 -1.36 -24.38 -30.22
N LEU A 235 -0.66 -23.26 -29.98
CA LEU A 235 -0.16 -22.38 -31.05
C LEU A 235 0.89 -23.07 -31.93
N ASP A 236 1.76 -23.89 -31.35
CA ASP A 236 2.73 -24.65 -32.12
C ASP A 236 2.05 -25.74 -32.96
N ARG A 237 0.98 -26.37 -32.44
CA ARG A 237 0.14 -27.27 -33.23
C ARG A 237 -0.56 -26.56 -34.38
N THR A 238 -1.11 -25.36 -34.15
CA THR A 238 -1.77 -24.61 -35.23
C THR A 238 -0.79 -24.12 -36.29
N ARG A 239 0.45 -23.76 -35.93
CA ARG A 239 1.53 -23.48 -36.90
C ARG A 239 1.82 -24.70 -37.77
N ASN A 240 1.93 -25.88 -37.17
CA ASN A 240 2.12 -27.12 -37.91
C ASN A 240 0.91 -27.45 -38.81
N ASP A 241 -0.31 -27.20 -38.34
CA ASP A 241 -1.54 -27.37 -39.13
C ASP A 241 -1.58 -26.39 -40.32
N VAL A 242 -1.11 -25.15 -40.16
CA VAL A 242 -0.95 -24.21 -41.28
C VAL A 242 0.06 -24.72 -42.29
N ALA A 243 1.23 -25.20 -41.85
CA ALA A 243 2.24 -25.75 -42.75
C ALA A 243 1.73 -26.97 -43.53
N THR A 244 0.98 -27.86 -42.87
CA THR A 244 0.38 -29.03 -43.53
C THR A 244 -0.73 -28.62 -44.51
N GLN A 245 -1.58 -27.66 -44.16
CA GLN A 245 -2.61 -27.16 -45.07
C GLN A 245 -2.02 -26.42 -46.27
N ILE A 246 -0.92 -25.68 -46.12
CA ILE A 246 -0.18 -25.08 -47.25
C ILE A 246 0.34 -26.18 -48.19
N ALA A 247 0.88 -27.28 -47.65
CA ALA A 247 1.34 -28.40 -48.47
C ALA A 247 0.18 -29.09 -49.22
N VAL A 248 -0.98 -29.26 -48.56
CA VAL A 248 -2.19 -29.81 -49.19
C VAL A 248 -2.73 -28.88 -50.28
N LEU A 249 -2.76 -27.57 -50.02
CA LEU A 249 -3.14 -26.54 -50.98
C LEU A 249 -2.23 -26.57 -52.21
N ASN A 250 -0.91 -26.59 -52.03
CA ASN A 250 0.05 -26.68 -53.13
C ASN A 250 -0.12 -27.97 -53.95
N LYS A 251 -0.38 -29.11 -53.29
CA LYS A 251 -0.62 -30.39 -53.97
C LYS A 251 -1.94 -30.39 -54.75
N ALA A 252 -3.00 -29.79 -54.21
CA ALA A 252 -4.29 -29.69 -54.89
C ALA A 252 -4.26 -28.72 -56.07
N MET A 253 -3.50 -27.62 -55.94
CA MET A 253 -3.32 -26.61 -56.98
C MET A 253 -2.39 -27.06 -58.13
N GLY A 254 -1.44 -27.97 -57.86
CA GLY A 254 -0.48 -28.43 -58.86
C GLY A 254 0.46 -27.33 -59.38
N ASP A 255 1.51 -27.69 -60.13
CA ASP A 255 2.41 -26.71 -60.74
C ASP A 255 1.76 -26.01 -61.94
N ASP A 256 0.99 -26.75 -62.75
CA ASP A 256 0.41 -26.29 -64.01
C ASP A 256 -1.14 -26.17 -64.03
N ASN A 257 -1.89 -27.11 -63.43
CA ASN A 257 -3.37 -27.10 -63.37
C ASN A 257 -3.88 -27.64 -62.03
N ALA A 258 -4.92 -27.05 -61.45
CA ALA A 258 -5.55 -27.61 -60.26
C ALA A 258 -6.12 -29.00 -60.52
N THR A 259 -5.69 -29.94 -59.69
CA THR A 259 -6.13 -31.34 -59.73
C THR A 259 -7.51 -31.53 -59.10
N ASP A 260 -7.85 -30.73 -58.08
CA ASP A 260 -9.14 -30.76 -57.39
C ASP A 260 -9.50 -29.35 -56.84
N LEU A 261 -10.26 -28.56 -57.61
CA LEU A 261 -10.66 -27.18 -57.26
C LEU A 261 -11.50 -27.06 -55.98
N THR A 262 -12.32 -28.06 -55.66
CA THR A 262 -13.16 -28.08 -54.44
C THR A 262 -12.30 -28.27 -53.19
N LYS A 263 -11.37 -29.22 -53.22
CA LYS A 263 -10.43 -29.48 -52.12
C LYS A 263 -9.48 -28.29 -51.91
N ALA A 264 -9.03 -27.65 -52.99
CA ALA A 264 -8.21 -26.44 -52.91
C ALA A 264 -8.97 -25.27 -52.25
N ALA A 265 -10.25 -25.09 -52.57
CA ALA A 265 -11.08 -24.06 -51.94
C ALA A 265 -11.33 -24.32 -50.44
N GLU A 266 -11.63 -25.58 -50.06
CA GLU A 266 -11.82 -25.96 -48.65
C GLU A 266 -10.54 -25.83 -47.83
N ALA A 267 -9.38 -26.21 -48.40
CA ALA A 267 -8.08 -26.04 -47.76
C ALA A 267 -7.73 -24.56 -47.55
N LEU A 268 -8.10 -23.69 -48.50
CA LEU A 268 -7.89 -22.25 -48.40
C LEU A 268 -8.78 -21.63 -47.31
N GLU A 269 -10.05 -22.01 -47.20
CA GLU A 269 -10.92 -21.55 -46.11
C GLU A 269 -10.43 -21.99 -44.72
N ARG A 270 -9.97 -23.24 -44.60
CA ARG A 270 -9.35 -23.74 -43.36
C ARG A 270 -8.06 -23.00 -43.03
N LEU A 271 -7.21 -22.71 -44.03
CA LEU A 271 -6.02 -21.88 -43.86
C LEU A 271 -6.34 -20.48 -43.37
N ARG A 272 -7.36 -19.82 -43.91
CA ARG A 272 -7.78 -18.48 -43.47
C ARG A 272 -8.24 -18.46 -42.03
N LEU A 273 -8.99 -19.47 -41.60
CA LEU A 273 -9.44 -19.57 -40.20
C LEU A 273 -8.23 -19.74 -39.26
N LEU A 274 -7.29 -20.61 -39.61
CA LEU A 274 -6.06 -20.82 -38.82
C LEU A 274 -5.17 -19.57 -38.82
N LEU A 275 -4.96 -18.93 -39.96
CA LEU A 275 -4.19 -17.69 -40.08
C LEU A 275 -4.82 -16.58 -39.26
N LYS A 276 -6.16 -16.43 -39.29
CA LYS A 276 -6.86 -15.44 -38.45
C LYS A 276 -6.58 -15.67 -36.97
N THR A 277 -6.65 -16.92 -36.49
CA THR A 277 -6.36 -17.23 -35.08
C THR A 277 -4.91 -16.95 -34.69
N LEU A 278 -3.95 -17.16 -35.59
CA LEU A 278 -2.53 -16.87 -35.35
C LEU A 278 -2.23 -15.36 -35.43
N THR A 279 -2.89 -14.64 -36.34
CA THR A 279 -2.80 -13.16 -36.42
C THR A 279 -3.34 -12.52 -35.15
N ASP A 280 -4.46 -13.02 -34.63
CA ASP A 280 -5.03 -12.57 -33.36
C ASP A 280 -4.09 -12.88 -32.17
N ALA A 281 -3.30 -13.95 -32.27
CA ALA A 281 -2.23 -14.29 -31.30
C ALA A 281 -0.96 -13.43 -31.44
N LYS A 282 -0.93 -12.49 -32.41
CA LYS A 282 0.24 -11.65 -32.74
C LYS A 282 1.51 -12.46 -33.05
N ASP A 283 1.33 -13.54 -33.78
CA ASP A 283 2.46 -14.36 -34.19
C ASP A 283 3.33 -13.61 -35.23
N LYS A 284 4.65 -13.76 -35.16
CA LYS A 284 5.60 -12.93 -35.94
C LYS A 284 5.89 -13.49 -37.34
N ASP A 285 5.63 -14.77 -37.57
CA ASP A 285 6.05 -15.49 -38.78
C ASP A 285 4.90 -15.78 -39.75
N LEU A 286 3.93 -14.86 -39.85
CA LEU A 286 2.71 -15.08 -40.66
C LEU A 286 2.79 -14.57 -42.09
N ASP A 287 3.73 -13.66 -42.40
CA ASP A 287 3.79 -12.98 -43.69
C ASP A 287 3.95 -13.95 -44.87
N SER A 288 4.75 -15.01 -44.67
CA SER A 288 4.96 -16.04 -45.70
C SER A 288 3.70 -16.88 -45.95
N ALA A 289 2.95 -17.19 -44.90
CA ALA A 289 1.73 -17.99 -44.98
C ALA A 289 0.54 -17.18 -45.51
N LEU A 290 0.45 -15.89 -45.17
CA LEU A 290 -0.49 -14.94 -45.75
C LEU A 290 -0.25 -14.77 -47.25
N ALA A 291 1.01 -14.56 -47.66
CA ALA A 291 1.36 -14.46 -49.08
C ALA A 291 1.04 -15.74 -49.87
N ALA A 292 1.20 -16.92 -49.26
CA ALA A 292 0.82 -18.18 -49.88
C ALA A 292 -0.71 -18.31 -50.04
N ALA A 293 -1.48 -17.90 -49.05
CA ALA A 293 -2.95 -17.88 -49.12
C ALA A 293 -3.47 -16.91 -50.20
N ASP A 294 -2.89 -15.70 -50.28
CA ASP A 294 -3.27 -14.69 -51.28
C ASP A 294 -2.97 -15.15 -52.72
N ARG A 295 -1.81 -15.79 -52.94
CA ARG A 295 -1.45 -16.37 -54.25
C ARG A 295 -2.41 -17.48 -54.67
N ALA A 296 -2.80 -18.34 -53.74
CA ALA A 296 -3.74 -19.42 -54.02
C ALA A 296 -5.15 -18.89 -54.31
N GLU A 297 -5.58 -17.82 -53.64
CA GLU A 297 -6.85 -17.15 -53.90
C GLU A 297 -6.87 -16.56 -55.31
N LEU A 298 -5.81 -15.85 -55.70
CA LEU A 298 -5.68 -15.29 -57.04
C LEU A 298 -5.77 -16.38 -58.11
N ARG A 299 -5.06 -17.50 -57.93
CA ARG A 299 -5.12 -18.64 -58.86
C ARG A 299 -6.51 -19.28 -58.91
N LEU A 300 -7.13 -19.59 -57.77
CA LEU A 300 -8.49 -20.16 -57.74
C LEU A 300 -9.53 -19.23 -58.37
N SER A 301 -9.39 -17.92 -58.19
CA SER A 301 -10.26 -16.94 -58.85
C SER A 301 -10.08 -16.94 -60.37
N GLY A 302 -8.83 -17.10 -60.84
CA GLY A 302 -8.49 -17.24 -62.24
C GLY A 302 -9.08 -18.51 -62.84
N GLU A 303 -8.91 -19.66 -62.16
CA GLU A 303 -9.45 -20.94 -62.60
C GLU A 303 -10.98 -20.98 -62.59
N ARG A 304 -11.64 -20.35 -61.60
CA ARG A 304 -13.10 -20.21 -61.61
C ARG A 304 -13.59 -19.38 -62.80
N LYS A 305 -12.86 -18.33 -63.18
CA LYS A 305 -13.15 -17.52 -64.36
C LYS A 305 -12.92 -18.29 -65.67
N THR A 306 -11.84 -19.07 -65.77
CA THR A 306 -11.58 -19.89 -66.96
C THR A 306 -12.60 -21.01 -67.09
N ILE A 307 -13.03 -21.65 -66.00
CA ILE A 307 -14.13 -22.63 -66.02
C ILE A 307 -15.46 -21.98 -66.40
N ALA A 308 -15.77 -20.79 -65.88
CA ALA A 308 -16.97 -20.05 -66.27
C ALA A 308 -16.93 -19.64 -67.76
N ALA A 309 -15.76 -19.24 -68.27
CA ALA A 309 -15.54 -18.94 -69.68
C ALA A 309 -15.66 -20.20 -70.56
N LEU A 310 -15.08 -21.33 -70.15
CA LEU A 310 -15.20 -22.63 -70.84
C LEU A 310 -16.65 -23.12 -70.86
N LYS A 311 -17.39 -22.97 -69.75
CA LYS A 311 -18.82 -23.30 -69.67
C LYS A 311 -19.68 -22.32 -70.47
N GLY A 312 -19.27 -21.06 -70.57
CA GLY A 312 -19.86 -20.07 -71.46
C GLY A 312 -19.63 -20.43 -72.93
N LEU A 313 -18.41 -20.87 -73.28
CA LEU A 313 -18.02 -21.37 -74.59
C LEU A 313 -18.76 -22.66 -74.96
N SER A 314 -18.98 -23.56 -74.00
CA SER A 314 -19.73 -24.80 -74.22
C SER A 314 -21.23 -24.57 -74.33
N LYS A 315 -21.75 -23.52 -73.68
CA LYS A 315 -23.16 -23.10 -73.79
C LYS A 315 -23.43 -22.24 -75.02
N ALA A 316 -22.43 -21.53 -75.51
CA ALA A 316 -22.43 -20.98 -76.84
C ALA A 316 -22.40 -22.17 -77.81
N ALA A 317 -23.59 -22.63 -78.21
CA ALA A 317 -23.83 -23.74 -79.13
C ALA A 317 -22.98 -23.69 -80.42
N ASP A 318 -22.41 -22.52 -80.70
CA ASP A 318 -21.45 -22.24 -81.74
C ASP A 318 -20.19 -23.10 -81.72
N LEU A 319 -19.55 -23.48 -80.60
CA LEU A 319 -18.26 -24.19 -80.73
C LEU A 319 -18.41 -25.64 -81.19
N ALA A 320 -19.41 -26.35 -80.67
CA ALA A 320 -19.78 -27.68 -81.15
C ALA A 320 -20.37 -27.61 -82.56
N GLY A 321 -21.16 -26.58 -82.86
CA GLY A 321 -21.69 -26.31 -84.21
C GLY A 321 -20.61 -25.97 -85.23
N TYR A 322 -19.59 -25.17 -84.86
CA TYR A 322 -18.47 -24.80 -85.70
C TYR A 322 -17.54 -25.99 -85.92
N LEU A 323 -17.26 -26.81 -84.91
CA LEU A 323 -16.47 -28.03 -85.10
C LEU A 323 -17.21 -29.08 -85.94
N ALA A 324 -18.53 -29.24 -85.74
CA ALA A 324 -19.36 -30.09 -86.59
C ALA A 324 -19.38 -29.56 -88.04
N ALA A 325 -19.60 -28.26 -88.24
CA ALA A 325 -19.58 -27.62 -89.55
C ALA A 325 -18.19 -27.66 -90.21
N LEU A 326 -17.10 -27.56 -89.44
CA LEU A 326 -15.74 -27.73 -89.94
C LEU A 326 -15.46 -29.18 -90.35
N SER A 327 -15.99 -30.14 -89.59
CA SER A 327 -15.89 -31.57 -89.94
C SER A 327 -16.72 -31.91 -91.19
N ASP A 328 -17.92 -31.34 -91.32
CA ASP A 328 -18.78 -31.52 -92.49
C ASP A 328 -18.19 -30.84 -93.74
N THR A 329 -17.56 -29.67 -93.59
CA THR A 329 -16.87 -29.01 -94.71
C THR A 329 -15.56 -29.71 -95.08
N ALA A 330 -14.82 -30.29 -94.12
CA ALA A 330 -13.65 -31.11 -94.42
C ALA A 330 -14.01 -32.45 -95.09
N ALA A 331 -15.11 -33.08 -94.67
CA ALA A 331 -15.63 -34.29 -95.31
C ALA A 331 -16.16 -34.03 -96.74
N ASN A 332 -16.78 -32.87 -96.97
CA ASN A 332 -17.35 -32.50 -98.27
C ASN A 332 -16.33 -31.87 -99.26
N ASN A 333 -15.20 -31.34 -98.78
CA ASN A 333 -14.11 -30.83 -99.63
C ASN A 333 -12.99 -31.86 -99.89
N ALA A 334 -13.17 -33.12 -99.49
CA ALA A 334 -12.24 -34.23 -99.74
C ALA A 334 -12.19 -34.70 -101.22
N GLY A 335 -12.43 -33.79 -102.16
CA GLY A 335 -12.20 -34.01 -103.60
C GLY A 335 -10.83 -33.52 -104.07
N GLU A 336 -10.19 -32.59 -103.35
CA GLU A 336 -8.88 -32.05 -103.73
C GLU A 336 -7.80 -32.49 -102.74
N LYS A 337 -6.87 -33.30 -103.24
CA LYS A 337 -5.64 -33.73 -102.55
C LYS A 337 -4.89 -32.51 -102.01
N SER A 338 -5.11 -32.17 -100.75
CA SER A 338 -4.29 -31.21 -100.01
C SER A 338 -4.04 -31.72 -98.60
N ASP A 339 -2.83 -31.47 -98.09
CA ASP A 339 -2.21 -32.00 -96.88
C ASP A 339 -2.98 -31.78 -95.55
N LEU A 340 -4.21 -31.25 -95.60
CA LEU A 340 -5.10 -31.08 -94.44
C LEU A 340 -5.71 -32.40 -93.95
N SER A 341 -5.97 -33.36 -94.82
CA SER A 341 -6.54 -34.67 -94.42
C SER A 341 -5.60 -35.45 -93.50
N ALA A 342 -4.29 -35.42 -93.76
CA ALA A 342 -3.30 -36.08 -92.92
C ALA A 342 -3.17 -35.40 -91.53
N ARG A 343 -3.31 -34.07 -91.47
CA ARG A 343 -3.28 -33.32 -90.20
C ARG A 343 -4.55 -33.48 -89.36
N ALA A 344 -5.70 -33.69 -89.99
CA ALA A 344 -6.95 -33.96 -89.28
C ALA A 344 -6.97 -35.37 -88.61
N SER A 345 -6.21 -36.33 -89.15
CA SER A 345 -6.14 -37.69 -88.59
C SER A 345 -5.47 -37.79 -87.22
N PHE A 346 -4.66 -36.80 -86.83
CA PHE A 346 -4.00 -36.77 -85.52
C PHE A 346 -4.94 -36.35 -84.36
N VAL A 347 -6.11 -35.80 -84.67
CA VAL A 347 -7.04 -35.27 -83.64
C VAL A 347 -8.03 -36.32 -83.13
N PHE A 348 -8.11 -37.49 -83.77
CA PHE A 348 -9.08 -38.54 -83.44
C PHE A 348 -8.47 -39.87 -82.93
N THR A 349 -7.17 -39.91 -82.64
CA THR A 349 -6.53 -40.94 -81.78
C THR A 349 -6.09 -40.29 -80.48
#